data_AF-A0A937BES3-F1
#
_entry.id   AF-A0A937BES3-F1
#
_cell.length_a   1.000
_cell.length_b   1.000
_cell.length_c   1.000
_cell.angle_alpha   90.00
_cell.angle_beta   90.00
_cell.angle_gamma   90.00
#
_symmetry.space_group_name_H-M   'P 1'
#
loop_
_entity.id
_entity.type
_entity.pdbx_description
1 polymer ?
#
loop_
_entity_poly.entity_id
_entity_poly.type
_entity_poly.pdbx_seq_one_letter_code
_entity_poly.pdbx_strand_id
1 'polypeptide(L)'
;MRLPISLVLFLTISLLHGQGRTRTVETDSGRVVLHYFTTGQLSTKEWTDKDGRWGRSWAYDRSGQEIFSYQTRRFAGHASAHFEYHSNGAVRKVEVSDAPDGGIQWYRSSTTFDTDGNQTGFWEQGHDNDGLIPRVTVRPEPTVEQPQELPLPQAQQIVECQKILVNEVFVVSGSLRPVGDHCGGA
;
A
#
# COMPACT_ATOMS: atom_id res chain seq x y z
N MET A 1 5.55 -62.79 -22.99
CA MET A 1 6.26 -61.53 -23.30
C MET A 1 5.25 -60.48 -23.75
N ARG A 2 4.81 -59.58 -22.87
CA ARG A 2 4.15 -58.30 -23.21
C ARG A 2 4.55 -57.27 -22.13
N LEU A 3 5.09 -56.14 -22.58
CA LEU A 3 5.70 -55.08 -21.77
C LEU A 3 4.70 -54.40 -20.82
N PRO A 4 5.10 -53.99 -19.60
CA PRO A 4 4.34 -53.03 -18.81
C PRO A 4 4.59 -51.61 -19.32
N ILE A 5 3.53 -50.95 -19.76
CA ILE A 5 3.54 -49.54 -20.13
C ILE A 5 3.65 -48.71 -18.84
N SER A 6 4.78 -48.02 -18.77
CA SER A 6 5.14 -46.89 -17.93
C SER A 6 3.94 -46.05 -17.45
N LEU A 7 3.74 -45.98 -16.13
CA LEU A 7 2.96 -44.93 -15.47
C LEU A 7 3.86 -44.23 -14.46
N VAL A 8 4.86 -43.50 -14.97
CA VAL A 8 5.52 -42.44 -14.19
C VAL A 8 4.52 -41.29 -14.13
N LEU A 9 3.64 -41.34 -13.13
CA LEU A 9 2.79 -40.23 -12.75
C LEU A 9 3.72 -39.11 -12.26
N PHE A 10 4.05 -38.22 -13.19
CA PHE A 10 4.74 -36.96 -12.93
C PHE A 10 4.00 -36.24 -11.80
N LEU A 11 4.58 -36.31 -10.60
CA LEU A 11 4.19 -35.54 -9.43
C LEU A 11 4.61 -34.09 -9.67
N THR A 12 3.97 -33.42 -10.64
CA THR A 12 3.99 -31.97 -10.74
C THR A 12 3.14 -31.45 -9.59
N ILE A 13 3.71 -31.43 -8.39
CA ILE A 13 3.21 -30.64 -7.28
C ILE A 13 3.13 -29.23 -7.83
N SER A 14 1.90 -28.81 -8.07
CA SER A 14 1.56 -27.50 -8.55
C SER A 14 2.17 -26.50 -7.57
N LEU A 15 3.15 -25.73 -8.06
CA LEU A 15 3.57 -24.48 -7.46
C LEU A 15 2.37 -23.52 -7.52
N LEU A 16 1.41 -23.72 -6.62
CA LEU A 16 0.48 -22.69 -6.19
C LEU A 16 1.31 -21.68 -5.40
N HIS A 17 2.12 -20.90 -6.12
CA HIS A 17 2.51 -19.60 -5.62
C HIS A 17 1.21 -18.84 -5.43
N GLY A 18 0.79 -18.67 -4.18
CA GLY A 18 -0.32 -17.81 -3.83
C GLY A 18 0.01 -16.39 -4.29
N GLN A 19 -0.34 -16.06 -5.53
CA GLN A 19 -0.41 -14.68 -5.94
C GLN A 19 -1.49 -14.06 -5.06
N GLY A 20 -1.10 -13.07 -4.24
CA GLY A 20 -2.03 -12.33 -3.41
C GLY A 20 -3.22 -11.91 -4.26
N ARG A 21 -4.43 -12.09 -3.73
CA ARG A 21 -5.62 -11.73 -4.48
C ARG A 21 -5.56 -10.23 -4.75
N THR A 22 -5.77 -9.84 -6.00
CA THR A 22 -5.93 -8.43 -6.36
C THR A 22 -7.39 -8.18 -6.68
N ARG A 23 -7.95 -7.09 -6.17
CA ARG A 23 -9.31 -6.64 -6.48
C ARG A 23 -9.29 -5.18 -6.88
N THR A 24 -9.87 -4.89 -8.03
CA THR A 24 -10.14 -3.52 -8.47
C THR A 24 -11.60 -3.18 -8.20
N VAL A 25 -11.83 -1.99 -7.66
CA VAL A 25 -13.15 -1.43 -7.37
C VAL A 25 -13.21 -0.05 -8.01
N GLU A 26 -14.20 0.16 -8.86
CA GLU A 26 -14.54 1.49 -9.37
C GLU A 26 -15.58 2.12 -8.44
N THR A 27 -15.39 3.39 -8.12
CA THR A 27 -16.24 4.20 -7.25
C THR A 27 -16.58 5.52 -7.94
N ASP A 28 -17.49 6.29 -7.35
CA ASP A 28 -17.80 7.63 -7.84
C ASP A 28 -16.61 8.60 -7.72
N SER A 29 -15.69 8.35 -6.79
CA SER A 29 -14.49 9.16 -6.57
C SER A 29 -13.28 8.72 -7.41
N GLY A 30 -13.28 7.49 -7.93
CA GLY A 30 -12.24 6.97 -8.79
C GLY A 30 -12.03 5.46 -8.65
N ARG A 31 -10.82 4.99 -8.86
CA ARG A 31 -10.47 3.57 -8.85
C ARG A 31 -9.67 3.20 -7.61
N VAL A 32 -10.03 2.11 -6.96
CA VAL A 32 -9.27 1.50 -5.87
C VAL A 32 -8.74 0.13 -6.31
N VAL A 33 -7.44 -0.09 -6.20
CA VAL A 33 -6.80 -1.40 -6.34
C VAL A 33 -6.39 -1.89 -4.96
N LEU A 34 -6.83 -3.09 -4.61
CA LEU A 34 -6.59 -3.72 -3.32
C LEU A 34 -5.78 -5.00 -3.56
N HIS A 35 -4.66 -5.15 -2.88
CA HIS A 35 -3.91 -6.41 -2.82
C HIS A 35 -4.02 -7.00 -1.42
N TYR A 36 -4.20 -8.31 -1.33
CA TYR A 36 -4.40 -9.01 -0.07
C TYR A 36 -3.24 -9.94 0.27
N PHE A 37 -2.98 -10.08 1.57
CA PHE A 37 -2.24 -11.22 2.10
C PHE A 37 -2.96 -12.53 1.72
N THR A 38 -2.22 -13.64 1.68
CA THR A 38 -2.81 -14.96 1.42
C THR A 38 -3.85 -15.37 2.47
N THR A 39 -3.78 -14.80 3.66
CA THR A 39 -4.73 -14.96 4.77
C THR A 39 -6.00 -14.11 4.62
N GLY A 40 -6.07 -13.21 3.62
CA GLY A 40 -7.24 -12.43 3.27
C GLY A 40 -7.29 -11.01 3.82
N GLN A 41 -6.39 -10.64 4.74
CA GLN A 41 -6.22 -9.25 5.19
C GLN A 41 -5.66 -8.37 4.07
N LEU A 42 -5.92 -7.07 4.14
CA LEU A 42 -5.44 -6.10 3.16
C LEU A 42 -3.93 -5.87 3.34
N SER A 43 -3.17 -5.98 2.25
CA SER A 43 -1.73 -5.68 2.24
C SER A 43 -1.43 -4.33 1.61
N THR A 44 -2.01 -3.99 0.46
CA THR A 44 -1.86 -2.67 -0.14
C THR A 44 -3.19 -2.14 -0.65
N LYS A 45 -3.28 -0.82 -0.67
CA LYS A 45 -4.38 -0.06 -1.22
C LYS A 45 -3.81 1.00 -2.13
N GLU A 46 -4.33 1.11 -3.34
CA GLU A 46 -3.97 2.17 -4.28
C GLU A 46 -5.25 2.82 -4.74
N TRP A 47 -5.40 4.12 -4.50
CA TRP A 47 -6.52 4.90 -5.00
C TRP A 47 -6.02 5.84 -6.08
N THR A 48 -6.80 5.99 -7.15
CA THR A 48 -6.63 7.00 -8.18
C THR A 48 -7.96 7.70 -8.38
N ASP A 49 -7.96 9.01 -8.58
CA ASP A 49 -9.15 9.77 -8.94
C ASP A 49 -9.75 9.30 -10.28
N LYS A 50 -10.99 9.72 -10.55
CA LYS A 50 -11.74 9.34 -11.74
C LYS A 50 -11.03 9.70 -13.06
N ASP A 51 -10.27 10.79 -13.05
CA ASP A 51 -9.54 11.28 -14.22
C ASP A 51 -8.16 10.61 -14.39
N GLY A 52 -7.75 9.75 -13.45
CA GLY A 52 -6.44 9.08 -13.50
C GLY A 52 -5.26 10.02 -13.24
N ARG A 53 -5.50 11.20 -12.65
CA ARG A 53 -4.52 12.29 -12.49
C ARG A 53 -3.87 12.30 -11.13
N TRP A 54 -4.64 12.06 -10.07
CA TRP A 54 -4.15 12.04 -8.70
C TRP A 54 -4.41 10.70 -8.06
N GLY A 55 -3.61 10.35 -7.07
CA GLY A 55 -3.82 9.15 -6.30
C GLY A 55 -3.01 9.11 -5.03
N ARG A 56 -3.12 7.99 -4.35
CA ARG A 56 -2.32 7.66 -3.19
C ARG A 56 -2.21 6.16 -3.05
N SER A 57 -1.04 5.72 -2.64
CA SER A 57 -0.72 4.33 -2.42
C SER A 57 -0.38 4.11 -0.96
N TRP A 58 -0.80 2.99 -0.41
CA TRP A 58 -0.60 2.58 0.98
C TRP A 58 -0.17 1.12 1.05
N ALA A 59 0.67 0.78 2.01
CA ALA A 59 0.95 -0.58 2.42
C ALA A 59 0.73 -0.77 3.91
N TYR A 60 0.30 -1.98 4.28
CA TYR A 60 -0.02 -2.39 5.64
C TYR A 60 0.75 -3.66 6.01
N ASP A 61 1.07 -3.80 7.29
CA ASP A 61 1.53 -5.05 7.87
C ASP A 61 0.34 -6.01 8.13
N ARG A 62 0.62 -7.16 8.76
CA ARG A 62 -0.43 -8.13 9.13
C ARG A 62 -1.36 -7.66 10.25
N SER A 63 -0.93 -6.71 11.07
CA SER A 63 -1.76 -6.11 12.13
C SER A 63 -2.73 -5.07 11.58
N GLY A 64 -2.53 -4.63 10.33
CA GLY A 64 -3.26 -3.55 9.69
C GLY A 64 -2.63 -2.17 9.93
N GLN A 65 -1.45 -2.11 10.55
CA GLN A 65 -0.67 -0.89 10.70
C GLN A 65 -0.11 -0.45 9.35
N GLU A 66 -0.23 0.84 9.04
CA GLU A 66 0.38 1.42 7.84
C GLU A 66 1.91 1.42 7.99
N ILE A 67 2.59 0.80 7.03
CA ILE A 67 4.06 0.74 6.96
C ILE A 67 4.63 1.61 5.83
N PHE A 68 3.77 2.09 4.93
CA PHE A 68 4.13 2.97 3.83
C PHE A 68 2.89 3.73 3.34
N SER A 69 3.06 5.02 3.02
CA SER A 69 2.15 5.71 2.12
C SER A 69 2.84 6.76 1.27
N TYR A 70 2.31 6.98 0.07
CA TYR A 70 2.87 7.95 -0.87
C TYR A 70 1.80 8.51 -1.81
N GLN A 71 1.82 9.82 -2.03
CA GLN A 71 0.92 10.49 -2.96
C GLN A 71 1.40 10.28 -4.39
N THR A 72 0.50 9.92 -5.29
CA THR A 72 0.79 9.67 -6.71
C THR A 72 0.10 10.69 -7.59
N ARG A 73 0.69 10.99 -8.75
CA ARG A 73 0.11 11.91 -9.74
C ARG A 73 0.62 11.64 -11.15
N ARG A 74 -0.16 12.06 -12.14
CA ARG A 74 0.14 11.97 -13.58
C ARG A 74 -0.14 13.27 -14.33
N PHE A 75 -0.25 14.38 -13.60
CA PHE A 75 -0.50 15.71 -14.14
C PHE A 75 0.43 16.71 -13.40
N ALA A 76 0.87 17.77 -14.09
CA ALA A 76 1.86 18.72 -13.58
C ALA A 76 3.08 18.01 -12.95
N GLY A 77 3.76 17.20 -13.78
CA GLY A 77 4.79 16.26 -13.37
C GLY A 77 4.25 14.83 -13.17
N HIS A 78 5.04 13.98 -12.52
CA HIS A 78 4.66 12.61 -12.18
C HIS A 78 5.06 12.24 -10.75
N ALA A 79 4.27 11.40 -10.11
CA ALA A 79 4.63 10.70 -8.88
C ALA A 79 4.01 9.32 -8.88
N SER A 80 4.77 8.28 -8.55
CA SER A 80 4.34 6.89 -8.58
C SER A 80 4.97 6.09 -7.46
N ALA A 81 4.25 5.07 -7.02
CA ALA A 81 4.74 4.03 -6.12
C ALA A 81 4.47 2.67 -6.77
N HIS A 82 5.46 1.79 -6.81
CA HIS A 82 5.35 0.44 -7.37
C HIS A 82 5.64 -0.60 -6.29
N PHE A 83 4.73 -1.56 -6.12
CA PHE A 83 4.83 -2.61 -5.12
C PHE A 83 5.28 -3.94 -5.72
N GLU A 84 6.31 -4.53 -5.14
CA GLU A 84 6.64 -5.95 -5.32
C GLU A 84 6.29 -6.72 -4.05
N TYR A 85 5.80 -7.94 -4.20
CA TYR A 85 5.27 -8.74 -3.08
C TYR A 85 6.11 -9.99 -2.81
N HIS A 86 6.05 -10.46 -1.57
CA HIS A 86 6.42 -11.81 -1.15
C HIS A 86 5.31 -12.80 -1.53
N SER A 87 5.61 -14.09 -1.47
CA SER A 87 4.65 -15.16 -1.78
C SER A 87 3.47 -15.26 -0.81
N ASN A 88 3.59 -14.69 0.39
CA ASN A 88 2.50 -14.61 1.37
C ASN A 88 1.61 -13.36 1.17
N GLY A 89 1.87 -12.58 0.13
CA GLY A 89 1.18 -11.34 -0.19
C GLY A 89 1.66 -10.10 0.57
N ALA A 90 2.63 -10.23 1.49
CA ALA A 90 3.28 -9.10 2.13
C ALA A 90 4.08 -8.28 1.11
N VAL A 91 4.21 -6.97 1.33
CA VAL A 91 5.08 -6.13 0.51
C VAL A 91 6.53 -6.53 0.74
N ARG A 92 7.27 -6.76 -0.35
CA ARG A 92 8.71 -7.03 -0.36
C ARG A 92 9.51 -5.77 -0.65
N LYS A 93 9.03 -4.96 -1.58
CA LYS A 93 9.72 -3.75 -2.04
C LYS A 93 8.71 -2.71 -2.49
N VAL A 94 9.01 -1.45 -2.22
CA VAL A 94 8.30 -0.30 -2.77
C VAL A 94 9.30 0.59 -3.48
N GLU A 95 9.06 0.87 -4.75
CA GLU A 95 9.83 1.84 -5.52
C GLU A 95 9.01 3.10 -5.75
N VAL A 96 9.59 4.24 -5.42
CA VAL A 96 9.00 5.56 -5.61
C VAL A 96 9.75 6.31 -6.70
N SER A 97 9.00 7.00 -7.56
CA SER A 97 9.54 8.01 -8.46
C SER A 97 8.64 9.23 -8.45
N ASP A 98 9.22 10.40 -8.21
CA ASP A 98 8.55 11.70 -8.24
C ASP A 98 9.39 12.68 -9.06
N ALA A 99 8.77 13.36 -10.01
CA ALA A 99 9.34 14.49 -10.71
C ALA A 99 8.25 15.58 -10.85
N PRO A 100 8.22 16.60 -9.96
CA PRO A 100 7.21 17.66 -10.01
C PRO A 100 7.37 18.59 -11.21
N ASP A 101 8.60 18.84 -11.62
CA ASP A 101 8.92 19.80 -12.68
C ASP A 101 9.51 19.11 -13.91
N GLY A 102 8.77 18.14 -14.47
CA GLY A 102 9.12 17.48 -15.72
C GLY A 102 10.48 16.76 -15.73
N GLY A 103 11.07 16.50 -14.56
CA GLY A 103 12.38 15.86 -14.41
C GLY A 103 13.56 16.82 -14.17
N ILE A 104 13.35 18.13 -14.08
CA ILE A 104 14.39 19.08 -13.62
C ILE A 104 14.68 18.82 -12.13
N GLN A 105 13.60 18.81 -11.34
CA GLN A 105 13.59 18.30 -9.98
C GLN A 105 13.07 16.86 -10.01
N TRP A 106 13.76 15.95 -9.31
CA TRP A 106 13.29 14.57 -9.19
C TRP A 106 13.77 13.90 -7.91
N TYR A 107 12.98 12.93 -7.46
CA TYR A 107 13.23 12.06 -6.34
C TYR A 107 12.91 10.62 -6.73
N ARG A 108 13.72 9.67 -6.27
CA ARG A 108 13.42 8.25 -6.33
C ARG A 108 13.91 7.56 -5.09
N SER A 109 13.18 6.55 -4.66
CA SER A 109 13.62 5.71 -3.55
C SER A 109 13.14 4.28 -3.71
N SER A 110 13.77 3.39 -2.95
CA SER A 110 13.36 2.02 -2.80
C SER A 110 13.43 1.66 -1.33
N THR A 111 12.33 1.13 -0.81
CA THR A 111 12.24 0.56 0.53
C THR A 111 11.99 -0.93 0.41
N THR A 112 12.75 -1.76 1.13
CA THR A 112 12.51 -3.21 1.20
C THR A 112 11.98 -3.60 2.57
N PHE A 113 11.14 -4.62 2.60
CA PHE A 113 10.46 -5.10 3.80
C PHE A 113 10.62 -6.62 3.93
N ASP A 114 10.69 -7.12 5.16
CA ASP A 114 10.53 -8.54 5.45
C ASP A 114 9.06 -8.98 5.35
N THR A 115 8.77 -10.24 5.66
CA THR A 115 7.42 -10.81 5.58
C THR A 115 6.45 -10.32 6.66
N ASP A 116 6.98 -9.68 7.71
CA ASP A 116 6.21 -9.16 8.84
C ASP A 116 5.90 -7.66 8.68
N GLY A 117 6.53 -7.00 7.69
CA GLY A 117 6.34 -5.59 7.40
C GLY A 117 7.43 -4.70 8.00
N ASN A 118 8.50 -5.26 8.57
CA ASN A 118 9.62 -4.47 9.05
C ASN A 118 10.50 -4.05 7.88
N GLN A 119 10.93 -2.79 7.89
CA GLN A 119 11.84 -2.26 6.90
C GLN A 119 13.23 -2.89 7.05
N THR A 120 13.72 -3.53 5.99
CA THR A 120 15.03 -4.20 5.94
C THR A 120 16.07 -3.42 5.14
N GLY A 121 15.65 -2.44 4.36
CA GLY A 121 16.53 -1.67 3.50
C GLY A 121 15.86 -0.42 2.97
N PHE A 122 16.68 0.59 2.70
CA PHE A 122 16.24 1.84 2.12
C PHE A 122 17.38 2.49 1.34
N TRP A 123 17.08 2.94 0.13
CA TRP A 123 17.94 3.86 -0.60
C TRP A 123 17.10 4.93 -1.26
N GLU A 124 17.67 6.11 -1.41
CA GLU A 124 17.05 7.21 -2.15
C GLU A 124 18.09 8.02 -2.91
N GLN A 125 17.61 8.74 -3.92
CA GLN A 125 18.38 9.70 -4.67
C GLN A 125 17.43 10.80 -5.14
N GLY A 126 17.90 12.03 -5.11
CA GLY A 126 17.16 13.14 -5.70
C GLY A 126 18.10 14.19 -6.26
N HIS A 127 17.52 15.05 -7.08
CA HIS A 127 18.17 16.20 -7.67
C HIS A 127 17.20 17.37 -7.57
N ASP A 128 17.69 18.49 -7.04
CA ASP A 128 17.01 19.77 -7.02
C ASP A 128 17.97 20.86 -7.53
N ASN A 129 17.45 22.06 -7.80
CA ASN A 129 18.18 23.27 -8.15
C ASN A 129 19.22 23.67 -7.07
N ASP A 130 19.07 23.17 -5.84
CA ASP A 130 19.99 23.39 -4.71
C ASP A 130 20.93 22.18 -4.43
N GLY A 131 20.94 21.14 -5.29
CA GLY A 131 21.82 19.97 -5.18
C GLY A 131 21.11 18.67 -4.79
N LEU A 132 21.84 17.71 -4.19
CA LEU A 132 21.27 16.43 -3.75
C LEU A 132 20.29 16.66 -2.58
N ILE A 133 19.07 16.14 -2.68
CA ILE A 133 18.10 16.15 -1.57
C ILE A 133 18.65 15.24 -0.45
N PRO A 134 18.92 15.76 0.77
CA PRO A 134 19.47 14.97 1.87
C PRO A 134 18.46 13.96 2.41
N ARG A 135 18.99 12.93 3.08
CA ARG A 135 18.19 11.79 3.51
C ARG A 135 17.07 12.16 4.48
N VAL A 136 15.82 11.81 4.16
CA VAL A 136 14.74 11.81 5.17
C VAL A 136 14.85 10.51 5.94
N THR A 137 15.67 10.52 6.99
CA THR A 137 15.72 9.39 7.91
C THR A 137 14.48 9.46 8.79
N VAL A 138 13.42 8.74 8.43
CA VAL A 138 12.35 8.43 9.39
C VAL A 138 12.95 7.43 10.37
N ARG A 139 13.68 7.94 11.38
CA ARG A 139 13.95 7.15 12.56
C ARG A 139 12.60 6.96 13.26
N PRO A 140 12.21 5.73 13.67
CA PRO A 140 11.20 5.61 14.70
C PRO A 140 11.68 6.48 15.87
N GLU A 141 10.81 7.36 16.38
CA GLU A 141 11.15 8.16 17.54
C GLU A 141 11.66 7.20 18.64
N PRO A 142 12.87 7.41 19.18
CA PRO A 142 13.29 6.66 20.34
C PRO A 142 12.27 6.95 21.44
N THR A 143 11.75 5.91 22.09
CA THR A 143 10.98 6.05 23.33
C THR A 143 11.91 6.71 24.35
N VAL A 144 11.83 8.03 24.46
CA VAL A 144 12.51 8.78 25.51
C VAL A 144 11.72 8.53 26.79
N GLU A 145 12.26 7.71 27.69
CA GLU A 145 11.82 7.74 29.07
C GLU A 145 12.10 9.15 29.61
N GLN A 146 11.04 9.93 29.80
CA GLN A 146 11.11 11.33 30.19
C GLN A 146 11.47 11.41 31.69
N PRO A 147 12.60 12.01 32.08
CA PRO A 147 12.84 12.34 33.48
C PRO A 147 11.83 13.40 33.93
N GLN A 148 11.16 13.14 35.05
CA GLN A 148 10.22 14.09 35.66
C GLN A 148 11.00 15.31 36.18
N GLU A 149 10.82 16.47 35.57
CA GLU A 149 11.33 17.74 36.10
C GLU A 149 10.24 18.82 36.08
N LEU A 150 10.22 19.61 37.16
CA LEU A 150 9.13 20.46 37.64
C LEU A 150 8.77 21.64 36.70
N PRO A 151 7.50 22.12 36.69
CA PRO A 151 7.05 23.09 35.68
C PRO A 151 7.42 24.54 36.06
N LEU A 152 8.04 25.26 35.12
CA LEU A 152 8.07 26.72 35.09
C LEU A 152 7.04 27.24 34.07
N PRO A 153 6.33 28.36 34.35
CA PRO A 153 5.16 28.77 33.57
C PRO A 153 5.62 29.47 32.29
N GLN A 154 5.59 28.75 31.17
CA GLN A 154 5.69 29.37 29.84
C GLN A 154 4.29 29.47 29.24
N ALA A 155 3.93 30.71 28.85
CA ALA A 155 2.68 31.02 28.20
C ALA A 155 2.50 30.13 26.95
N GLN A 156 1.55 29.22 27.02
CA GLN A 156 1.23 28.30 25.94
C GLN A 156 0.61 29.10 24.80
N GLN A 157 1.38 29.32 23.74
CA GLN A 157 0.81 29.65 22.44
C GLN A 157 0.13 28.36 21.94
N ILE A 158 -1.18 28.28 22.14
CA ILE A 158 -1.98 27.14 21.70
C ILE A 158 -2.01 27.19 20.18
N VAL A 159 -1.13 26.45 19.52
CA VAL A 159 -1.29 26.09 18.12
C VAL A 159 -2.22 24.88 18.12
N GLU A 160 -3.52 25.12 17.96
CA GLU A 160 -4.47 24.03 17.72
C GLU A 160 -4.13 23.39 16.37
N CYS A 161 -3.39 22.28 16.41
CA CYS A 161 -3.27 21.40 15.26
C CYS A 161 -4.66 20.82 14.98
N GLN A 162 -5.35 21.38 13.99
CA GLN A 162 -6.63 20.87 13.53
C GLN A 162 -6.44 19.46 12.97
N LYS A 163 -6.81 18.46 13.76
CA LYS A 163 -6.73 17.05 13.38
C LYS A 163 -7.92 16.74 12.49
N ILE A 164 -7.69 16.67 11.17
CA ILE A 164 -8.70 16.19 10.23
C ILE A 164 -8.85 14.68 10.47
N LEU A 165 -9.97 14.28 11.06
CA LEU A 165 -10.40 12.90 11.19
C LEU A 165 -11.35 12.60 10.03
N VAL A 166 -10.90 11.83 9.04
CA VAL A 166 -11.75 11.30 7.98
C VAL A 166 -12.14 9.87 8.38
N ASN A 167 -13.40 9.68 8.77
CA ASN A 167 -13.98 8.35 8.92
C ASN A 167 -14.65 7.97 7.60
N GLU A 168 -14.02 7.10 6.81
CA GLU A 168 -14.64 6.54 5.62
C GLU A 168 -15.43 5.27 6.01
N VAL A 169 -16.75 5.32 5.82
CA VAL A 169 -17.64 4.15 5.95
C VAL A 169 -18.10 3.77 4.56
N PHE A 170 -17.76 2.56 4.12
CA PHE A 170 -18.26 2.00 2.87
C PHE A 170 -19.39 1.01 3.17
N VAL A 171 -20.60 1.30 2.67
CA VAL A 171 -21.73 0.37 2.71
C VAL A 171 -21.66 -0.53 1.49
N VAL A 172 -21.43 -1.83 1.70
CA VAL A 172 -21.49 -2.84 0.64
C VAL A 172 -22.88 -3.45 0.67
N SER A 173 -23.70 -3.20 -0.36
CA SER A 173 -24.97 -3.92 -0.51
C SER A 173 -24.68 -5.36 -0.93
N GLY A 174 -24.80 -6.29 0.01
CA GLY A 174 -24.80 -7.73 -0.27
C GLY A 174 -26.12 -8.17 -0.88
N SER A 175 -26.33 -7.96 -2.19
CA SER A 175 -27.42 -8.61 -2.91
C SER A 175 -27.04 -10.06 -3.24
N LEU A 176 -27.10 -10.95 -2.24
CA LEU A 176 -27.27 -12.37 -2.49
C LEU A 176 -28.76 -12.63 -2.75
N ARG A 177 -29.19 -12.42 -4.00
CA ARG A 177 -30.40 -13.10 -4.49
C ARG A 177 -30.07 -13.74 -5.84
N PRO A 178 -30.25 -15.06 -5.98
CA PRO A 178 -30.21 -15.69 -7.30
C PRO A 178 -31.37 -15.13 -8.12
N VAL A 179 -31.06 -14.77 -9.37
CA VAL A 179 -32.06 -14.49 -10.40
C VAL A 179 -32.68 -15.84 -10.78
N GLY A 180 -33.92 -16.10 -10.37
CA GLY A 180 -34.69 -17.26 -10.80
C GLY A 180 -35.80 -17.65 -9.82
N ASP A 181 -37.05 -17.26 -10.16
CA ASP A 181 -38.18 -18.18 -10.40
C ASP A 181 -39.55 -17.55 -10.06
N HIS A 182 -40.49 -17.87 -10.94
CA HIS A 182 -41.90 -17.49 -10.94
C HIS A 182 -42.65 -17.86 -9.65
N CYS A 183 -43.50 -16.93 -9.19
CA CYS A 183 -44.81 -17.09 -8.54
C CYS A 183 -45.51 -15.72 -8.70
N GLY A 184 -46.74 -15.51 -9.17
CA GLY A 184 -47.94 -16.33 -9.06
C GLY A 184 -48.90 -15.71 -8.03
N GLY A 185 -49.83 -14.85 -8.49
CA GLY A 185 -51.15 -14.60 -7.88
C GLY A 185 -51.26 -13.61 -6.70
N ALA A 186 -51.88 -12.46 -6.94
CA ALA A 186 -53.30 -12.19 -6.63
C ALA A 186 -53.78 -10.95 -7.38
#